data_AF-M0EQW8-F1
#
_entry.id   AF-M0EQW8-F1
#
_cell.length_a   1.000
_cell.length_b   1.000
_cell.length_c   1.000
_cell.angle_alpha   90.00
_cell.angle_beta   90.00
_cell.angle_gamma   90.00
#
_symmetry.space_group_name_H-M   'P 1'
#
loop_
_entity.id
_entity.type
_entity.pdbx_description
1 polymer ?
#
loop_
_entity_poly.entity_id
_entity_poly.type
_entity_poly.pdbx_seq_one_letter_code
_entity_poly.pdbx_strand_id
1 'polypeptide(L)'
;MKVRGERECQSCGTRWSYYETGSVACPSCGDLRSVGVDARTAHTDAPVALDLAAHRERFGDAPDTLPRSGVDELQSDLREYCRKRGFIDGGRLASLDETYLAARELLEAVDCFERLRDPTDADREYLLDLLARADEGVRPAADAVPSALREARGMATVRAVEAYRSDALDFLDELEARADRSDVEADRDDAEADEENGDADDARTVTVDGGRPEARVGPARDTFERLRDRVARVDALGGDVPPATADALVEAADAVGAYVRTGDESALATANERIDDASAGDSDPGSP
;
A
#
# COMPACT_ATOMS: atom_id res chain seq x y z
N MET A 1 5.35 -3.50 -11.97
CA MET A 1 5.54 -4.16 -13.30
C MET A 1 4.72 -3.40 -14.34
N LYS A 2 5.10 -3.39 -15.63
CA LYS A 2 4.25 -2.83 -16.69
C LYS A 2 3.43 -3.94 -17.36
N VAL A 3 2.10 -3.84 -17.32
CA VAL A 3 1.18 -4.85 -17.89
C VAL A 3 0.10 -4.18 -18.73
N ARG A 4 -0.44 -4.93 -19.71
CA ARG A 4 -1.60 -4.53 -20.51
C ARG A 4 -2.88 -4.87 -19.76
N GLY A 5 -3.66 -3.85 -19.42
CA GLY A 5 -4.85 -3.92 -18.59
C GLY A 5 -6.06 -4.44 -19.35
N GLU A 6 -6.39 -3.82 -20.47
CA GLU A 6 -7.50 -4.24 -21.32
C GLU A 6 -7.16 -5.50 -22.11
N ARG A 7 -8.01 -6.51 -21.99
CA ARG A 7 -7.86 -7.79 -22.69
C ARG A 7 -9.05 -8.07 -23.58
N GLU A 8 -8.82 -8.75 -24.69
CA GLU A 8 -9.86 -9.26 -25.59
C GLU A 8 -9.73 -10.78 -25.77
N CYS A 9 -10.83 -11.51 -25.61
CA CYS A 9 -10.88 -12.95 -25.83
C CYS A 9 -10.85 -13.27 -27.33
N GLN A 10 -9.92 -14.12 -27.77
CA GLN A 10 -9.83 -14.53 -29.16
C GLN A 10 -10.98 -15.45 -29.61
N SER A 11 -11.68 -16.07 -28.67
CA SER A 11 -12.74 -17.04 -28.99
C SER A 11 -14.14 -16.44 -29.01
N CYS A 12 -14.41 -15.41 -28.20
CA CYS A 12 -15.75 -14.79 -28.12
C CYS A 12 -15.75 -13.27 -28.21
N GLY A 13 -14.60 -12.61 -28.32
CA GLY A 13 -14.49 -11.14 -28.45
C GLY A 13 -14.82 -10.34 -27.19
N THR A 14 -15.14 -11.00 -26.07
CA THR A 14 -15.39 -10.31 -24.79
C THR A 14 -14.14 -9.53 -24.37
N ARG A 15 -14.33 -8.27 -23.96
CA ARG A 15 -13.28 -7.43 -23.38
C ARG A 15 -13.43 -7.28 -21.87
N TRP A 16 -12.32 -7.26 -21.14
CA TRP A 16 -12.31 -7.05 -19.69
C TRP A 16 -10.99 -6.45 -19.22
N SER A 17 -10.99 -5.91 -17.98
CA SER A 17 -9.79 -5.39 -17.32
C SER A 17 -9.09 -6.49 -16.52
N TYR A 18 -7.80 -6.68 -16.78
CA TYR A 18 -6.91 -7.48 -15.94
C TYR A 18 -6.74 -6.86 -14.55
N TYR A 19 -6.76 -5.52 -14.44
CA TYR A 19 -6.64 -4.84 -13.16
C TYR A 19 -7.79 -5.15 -12.22
N GLU A 20 -9.00 -5.39 -12.76
CA GLU A 20 -10.18 -5.74 -11.97
C GLU A 20 -10.26 -7.24 -11.63
N THR A 21 -9.74 -8.10 -12.51
CA THR A 21 -9.97 -9.55 -12.42
C THR A 21 -8.74 -10.36 -12.00
N GLY A 22 -7.54 -9.81 -12.19
CA GLY A 22 -6.26 -10.50 -11.98
C GLY A 22 -6.08 -11.73 -12.87
N SER A 23 -6.91 -11.90 -13.91
CA SER A 23 -7.01 -13.15 -14.66
C SER A 23 -6.92 -12.93 -16.17
N VAL A 24 -6.19 -13.84 -16.83
CA VAL A 24 -6.11 -13.93 -18.29
C VAL A 24 -7.24 -14.78 -18.89
N ALA A 25 -8.03 -15.45 -18.04
CA ALA A 25 -9.19 -16.22 -18.46
C ALA A 25 -10.37 -15.29 -18.78
N CYS A 26 -11.03 -15.54 -19.90
CA CYS A 26 -12.20 -14.77 -20.29
C CYS A 26 -13.34 -14.98 -19.26
N PRO A 27 -13.90 -13.92 -18.65
CA PRO A 27 -14.97 -14.06 -17.67
C PRO A 27 -16.29 -14.57 -18.26
N SER A 28 -16.47 -14.47 -19.59
CA SER A 28 -17.69 -14.91 -20.28
C SER A 28 -17.66 -16.38 -20.68
N CYS A 29 -16.53 -16.89 -21.18
CA CYS A 29 -16.44 -18.26 -21.70
C CYS A 29 -15.36 -19.15 -21.07
N GLY A 30 -14.55 -18.62 -20.14
CA GLY A 30 -13.48 -19.34 -19.46
C GLY A 30 -12.24 -19.64 -20.30
N ASP A 31 -12.20 -19.23 -21.57
CA ASP A 31 -11.04 -19.48 -22.44
C ASP A 31 -9.82 -18.64 -22.00
N LEU A 32 -8.63 -19.24 -22.06
CA LEU A 32 -7.35 -18.62 -21.70
C LEU A 32 -6.71 -17.86 -22.88
N ARG A 33 -7.23 -18.02 -24.10
CA ARG A 33 -6.73 -17.31 -25.29
C ARG A 33 -7.22 -15.86 -25.29
N SER A 34 -6.42 -14.98 -24.71
CA SER A 34 -6.68 -13.54 -24.65
C SER A 34 -5.46 -12.72 -25.03
N VAL A 35 -5.69 -11.57 -25.67
CA VAL A 35 -4.64 -10.62 -26.06
C VAL A 35 -4.84 -9.28 -25.34
N GLY A 36 -3.76 -8.65 -24.92
CA GLY A 36 -3.80 -7.29 -24.36
C GLY A 36 -3.87 -6.28 -25.50
N VAL A 37 -4.87 -5.38 -25.47
CA VAL A 37 -5.20 -4.45 -26.56
C VAL A 37 -4.83 -3.00 -26.26
N ASP A 38 -4.51 -2.68 -25.00
CA ASP A 38 -4.05 -1.36 -24.56
C ASP A 38 -2.52 -1.26 -24.46
N ALA A 39 -2.07 -0.06 -24.09
CA ALA A 39 -0.67 0.19 -23.79
C ALA A 39 -0.25 -0.50 -22.49
N ARG A 40 1.06 -0.72 -22.33
CA ARG A 40 1.60 -1.24 -21.08
C ARG A 40 1.64 -0.15 -20.02
N THR A 41 0.92 -0.35 -18.92
CA THR A 41 0.80 0.64 -17.85
C THR A 41 1.36 0.07 -16.54
N ALA A 42 1.94 0.94 -15.70
CA ALA A 42 2.50 0.55 -14.42
C ALA A 42 1.39 -0.01 -13.51
N HIS A 43 1.67 -1.16 -12.88
CA HIS A 43 0.74 -1.83 -12.01
C HIS A 43 1.48 -2.70 -10.99
N THR A 44 1.01 -2.64 -9.76
CA THR A 44 1.48 -3.47 -8.64
C THR A 44 0.32 -4.05 -7.83
N ASP A 45 -0.88 -3.45 -7.88
CA ASP A 45 -2.00 -3.86 -7.02
C ASP A 45 -2.84 -5.02 -7.60
N ALA A 46 -2.62 -6.25 -7.15
CA ALA A 46 -3.48 -7.35 -7.58
C ALA A 46 -4.90 -7.23 -6.96
N PRO A 47 -5.97 -7.53 -7.73
CA PRO A 47 -7.35 -7.47 -7.24
C PRO A 47 -7.69 -8.69 -6.38
N VAL A 48 -7.11 -8.74 -5.17
CA VAL A 48 -7.36 -9.77 -4.17
C VAL A 48 -8.12 -9.18 -2.98
N ALA A 49 -9.18 -9.86 -2.55
CA ALA A 49 -9.88 -9.57 -1.30
C ALA A 49 -9.27 -10.39 -0.15
N LEU A 50 -9.20 -9.80 1.03
CA LEU A 50 -8.90 -10.52 2.27
C LEU A 50 -10.19 -11.20 2.76
N ASP A 51 -10.14 -12.50 3.04
CA ASP A 51 -11.25 -13.25 3.63
C ASP A 51 -10.79 -13.88 4.94
N LEU A 52 -11.40 -13.44 6.05
CA LEU A 52 -11.10 -13.94 7.39
C LEU A 52 -12.22 -14.82 7.96
N ALA A 53 -13.29 -15.12 7.20
CA ALA A 53 -14.45 -15.83 7.72
C ALA A 53 -14.09 -17.21 8.28
N ALA A 54 -13.32 -18.00 7.53
CA ALA A 54 -12.88 -19.33 7.98
C ALA A 54 -12.00 -19.28 9.23
N HIS A 55 -11.19 -18.22 9.37
CA HIS A 55 -10.36 -18.01 10.55
C HIS A 55 -11.23 -17.64 11.76
N ARG A 56 -12.20 -16.73 11.61
CA ARG A 56 -13.15 -16.36 12.68
C ARG A 56 -13.93 -17.54 13.22
N GLU A 57 -14.47 -18.39 12.34
CA GLU A 57 -15.18 -19.61 12.75
C GLU A 57 -14.28 -20.51 13.59
N ARG A 58 -13.05 -20.75 13.12
CA ARG A 58 -12.07 -21.59 13.82
C ARG A 58 -11.66 -21.02 15.18
N PHE A 59 -11.46 -19.72 15.29
CA PHE A 59 -11.04 -19.07 16.53
C PHE A 59 -12.20 -18.90 17.52
N GLY A 60 -13.43 -18.74 17.05
CA GLY A 60 -14.63 -18.66 17.89
C GLY A 60 -14.94 -19.94 18.68
N ASP A 61 -14.51 -21.10 18.16
CA ASP A 61 -14.65 -22.40 18.82
C ASP A 61 -13.48 -22.74 19.77
N ALA A 62 -12.46 -21.88 19.89
CA ALA A 62 -11.26 -22.18 20.67
C ALA A 62 -11.52 -22.02 22.18
N PRO A 63 -11.19 -23.04 23.02
CA PRO A 63 -11.65 -23.07 24.40
C PRO A 63 -10.89 -22.15 25.38
N ASP A 64 -9.72 -21.61 25.03
CA ASP A 64 -8.96 -20.62 25.87
C ASP A 64 -7.70 -20.09 25.16
N THR A 65 -7.05 -20.93 24.34
CA THR A 65 -5.82 -20.58 23.59
C THR A 65 -6.00 -20.83 22.11
N LEU A 66 -5.46 -19.92 21.28
CA LEU A 66 -5.45 -20.06 19.83
C LEU A 66 -4.70 -21.34 19.41
N PRO A 67 -5.30 -22.25 18.62
CA PRO A 67 -4.61 -23.44 18.15
C PRO A 67 -3.48 -23.05 17.19
N ARG A 68 -2.24 -23.53 17.45
CA ARG A 68 -1.04 -23.18 16.65
C ARG A 68 -1.24 -23.34 15.13
N SER A 69 -1.84 -24.44 14.69
CA SER A 69 -2.09 -24.67 13.27
C SER A 69 -3.05 -23.63 12.66
N GLY A 70 -4.01 -23.11 13.44
CA GLY A 70 -4.89 -22.04 12.97
C GLY A 70 -4.17 -20.70 12.86
N VAL A 71 -3.20 -20.45 13.75
CA VAL A 71 -2.36 -19.25 13.72
C VAL A 71 -1.41 -19.25 12.52
N ASP A 72 -0.72 -20.38 12.26
CA ASP A 72 0.17 -20.52 11.11
C ASP A 72 -0.55 -20.28 9.78
N GLU A 73 -1.75 -20.84 9.63
CA GLU A 73 -2.61 -20.64 8.45
C GLU A 73 -3.04 -19.17 8.31
N LEU A 74 -3.53 -18.54 9.39
CA LEU A 74 -3.89 -17.11 9.37
C LEU A 74 -2.71 -16.23 8.96
N GLN A 75 -1.53 -16.43 9.56
CA GLN A 75 -0.35 -15.66 9.19
C GLN A 75 0.06 -15.89 7.73
N SER A 76 -0.06 -17.13 7.22
CA SER A 76 0.23 -17.44 5.82
C SER A 76 -0.70 -16.69 4.87
N ASP A 77 -2.01 -16.69 5.14
CA ASP A 77 -3.01 -16.01 4.32
C ASP A 77 -2.83 -14.48 4.35
N LEU A 78 -2.56 -13.90 5.53
CA LEU A 78 -2.26 -12.48 5.68
C LEU A 78 -0.99 -12.08 4.92
N ARG A 79 0.08 -12.89 5.00
CA ARG A 79 1.32 -12.66 4.24
C ARG A 79 1.07 -12.75 2.74
N GLU A 80 0.27 -13.71 2.30
CA GLU A 80 -0.10 -13.85 0.89
C GLU A 80 -0.91 -12.65 0.38
N TYR A 81 -1.91 -12.21 1.15
CA TYR A 81 -2.67 -11.00 0.86
C TYR A 81 -1.74 -9.79 0.73
N CYS A 82 -0.93 -9.50 1.76
CA CYS A 82 -0.04 -8.33 1.77
C CYS A 82 1.00 -8.35 0.64
N ARG A 83 1.46 -9.55 0.22
CA ARG A 83 2.41 -9.69 -0.89
C ARG A 83 1.76 -9.42 -2.26
N LYS A 84 0.48 -9.72 -2.40
CA LYS A 84 -0.28 -9.52 -3.65
C LYS A 84 -0.77 -8.08 -3.82
N ARG A 85 -1.04 -7.40 -2.71
CA ARG A 85 -1.41 -5.98 -2.73
C ARG A 85 -0.22 -5.11 -3.12
N GLY A 86 -0.54 -4.02 -3.81
CA GLY A 86 0.36 -2.93 -4.16
C GLY A 86 -0.42 -1.62 -4.21
N PHE A 87 0.21 -0.54 -4.64
CA PHE A 87 -0.36 0.81 -4.60
C PHE A 87 -0.37 1.50 -5.96
N ILE A 88 -0.08 0.79 -7.05
CA ILE A 88 -0.29 1.28 -8.41
C ILE A 88 -1.39 0.44 -9.08
N ASP A 89 -2.56 1.05 -9.28
CA ASP A 89 -3.70 0.47 -9.99
C ASP A 89 -3.83 1.09 -11.39
N GLY A 90 -3.51 0.32 -12.43
CA GLY A 90 -3.64 0.77 -13.81
C GLY A 90 -3.04 2.15 -14.08
N GLY A 91 -1.84 2.40 -13.55
CA GLY A 91 -1.13 3.68 -13.71
C GLY A 91 -1.64 4.81 -12.81
N ARG A 92 -2.48 4.52 -11.81
CA ARG A 92 -2.88 5.47 -10.77
C ARG A 92 -2.29 5.06 -9.43
N LEU A 93 -1.71 6.01 -8.71
CA LEU A 93 -1.23 5.78 -7.35
C LEU A 93 -2.45 5.68 -6.41
N ALA A 94 -2.72 4.51 -5.86
CA ALA A 94 -3.77 4.27 -4.87
C ALA A 94 -3.42 4.90 -3.52
N SER A 95 -4.42 5.13 -2.66
CA SER A 95 -4.19 5.52 -1.26
C SER A 95 -3.68 4.32 -0.46
N LEU A 96 -3.08 4.60 0.69
CA LEU A 96 -2.72 3.55 1.63
C LEU A 96 -4.02 3.00 2.26
N ASP A 97 -4.48 1.84 1.77
CA ASP A 97 -5.78 1.27 2.10
C ASP A 97 -5.87 0.75 3.54
N GLU A 98 -7.01 0.99 4.19
CA GLU A 98 -7.25 0.61 5.59
C GLU A 98 -7.31 -0.90 5.80
N THR A 99 -7.79 -1.67 4.82
CA THR A 99 -7.77 -3.15 4.86
C THR A 99 -6.34 -3.67 4.85
N TYR A 100 -5.47 -3.07 4.02
CA TYR A 100 -4.06 -3.40 4.02
C TYR A 100 -3.40 -3.08 5.36
N LEU A 101 -3.67 -1.90 5.94
CA LEU A 101 -3.16 -1.52 7.26
C LEU A 101 -3.63 -2.47 8.37
N ALA A 102 -4.92 -2.80 8.39
CA ALA A 102 -5.48 -3.73 9.37
C ALA A 102 -4.92 -5.15 9.21
N ALA A 103 -4.69 -5.61 7.98
CA ALA A 103 -4.07 -6.90 7.71
C ALA A 103 -2.61 -6.96 8.18
N ARG A 104 -1.83 -5.89 7.94
CA ARG A 104 -0.46 -5.76 8.46
C ARG A 104 -0.46 -5.81 9.99
N GLU A 105 -1.36 -5.07 10.63
CA GLU A 105 -1.45 -5.02 12.08
C GLU A 105 -1.89 -6.34 12.69
N LEU A 106 -2.89 -7.01 12.12
CA LEU A 106 -3.27 -8.35 12.55
C LEU A 106 -2.10 -9.33 12.41
N LEU A 107 -1.35 -9.26 11.31
CA LEU A 107 -0.18 -10.13 11.10
C LEU A 107 0.90 -9.93 12.19
N GLU A 108 1.26 -8.68 12.50
CA GLU A 108 2.25 -8.39 13.54
C GLU A 108 1.68 -8.65 14.96
N ALA A 109 0.39 -8.41 15.18
CA ALA A 109 -0.28 -8.61 16.47
C ALA A 109 -0.34 -10.09 16.84
N VAL A 110 -0.62 -10.96 15.87
CA VAL A 110 -0.58 -12.41 16.07
C VAL A 110 0.83 -12.84 16.51
N ASP A 111 1.88 -12.39 15.82
CA ASP A 111 3.27 -12.71 16.18
C ASP A 111 3.65 -12.19 17.58
N CYS A 112 3.32 -10.94 17.90
CA CYS A 112 3.57 -10.36 19.23
C CYS A 112 2.82 -11.14 20.32
N PHE A 113 1.55 -11.46 20.07
CA PHE A 113 0.69 -12.16 21.02
C PHE A 113 1.21 -13.58 21.33
N GLU A 114 1.72 -14.32 20.34
CA GLU A 114 2.32 -15.64 20.55
C GLU A 114 3.58 -15.60 21.43
N ARG A 115 4.28 -14.46 21.46
CA ARG A 115 5.46 -14.23 22.30
C ARG A 115 5.11 -13.85 23.74
N LEU A 116 3.86 -13.48 24.03
CA LEU A 116 3.43 -13.10 25.37
C LEU A 116 3.39 -14.33 26.29
N ARG A 117 4.08 -14.20 27.44
CA ARG A 117 4.09 -15.26 28.45
C ARG A 117 2.76 -15.36 29.20
N ASP A 118 2.18 -14.22 29.55
CA ASP A 118 0.97 -14.10 30.37
C ASP A 118 0.04 -13.04 29.77
N PRO A 119 -0.58 -13.31 28.60
CA PRO A 119 -1.45 -12.34 27.92
C PRO A 119 -2.67 -12.00 28.76
N THR A 120 -2.98 -10.71 28.83
CA THR A 120 -4.16 -10.17 29.52
C THR A 120 -5.42 -10.31 28.67
N ASP A 121 -6.58 -10.04 29.27
CA ASP A 121 -7.85 -10.04 28.53
C ASP A 121 -7.92 -8.90 27.51
N ALA A 122 -7.29 -7.75 27.80
CA ALA A 122 -7.19 -6.64 26.86
C ALA A 122 -6.33 -7.01 25.63
N ASP A 123 -5.23 -7.75 25.82
CA ASP A 123 -4.41 -8.25 24.71
C ASP A 123 -5.20 -9.21 23.82
N ARG A 124 -6.01 -10.09 24.44
CA ARG A 124 -6.90 -11.02 23.72
C ARG A 124 -8.00 -10.27 22.96
N GLU A 125 -8.67 -9.33 23.62
CA GLU A 125 -9.76 -8.54 23.04
C GLU A 125 -9.27 -7.77 21.81
N TYR A 126 -8.12 -7.11 21.91
CA TYR A 126 -7.50 -6.40 20.79
C TYR A 126 -7.22 -7.30 19.58
N LEU A 127 -6.64 -8.48 19.80
CA LEU A 127 -6.36 -9.43 18.73
C LEU A 127 -7.64 -9.95 18.06
N LEU A 128 -8.65 -10.29 18.86
CA LEU A 128 -9.94 -10.76 18.36
C LEU A 128 -10.70 -9.67 17.62
N ASP A 129 -10.59 -8.42 18.04
CA ASP A 129 -11.20 -7.27 17.39
C ASP A 129 -10.59 -7.01 16.01
N LEU A 130 -9.27 -7.11 15.87
CA LEU A 130 -8.57 -7.09 14.58
C LEU A 130 -9.02 -8.25 13.69
N LEU A 131 -9.02 -9.48 14.20
CA LEU A 131 -9.49 -10.65 13.44
C LEU A 131 -10.96 -10.50 13.00
N ALA A 132 -11.79 -9.85 13.82
CA ALA A 132 -13.19 -9.63 13.52
C ALA A 132 -13.39 -8.62 12.39
N ARG A 133 -12.50 -7.62 12.20
CA ARG A 133 -12.80 -6.47 11.32
C ARG A 133 -11.69 -6.05 10.35
N ALA A 134 -10.57 -6.76 10.29
CA ALA A 134 -9.46 -6.37 9.44
C ALA A 134 -9.76 -6.45 7.93
N ASP A 135 -10.57 -7.41 7.48
CA ASP A 135 -11.03 -7.49 6.07
C ASP A 135 -12.10 -6.43 5.72
N GLU A 136 -12.67 -5.74 6.71
CA GLU A 136 -13.54 -4.57 6.57
C GLU A 136 -12.75 -3.26 6.65
N GLY A 137 -11.42 -3.32 6.81
CA GLY A 137 -10.56 -2.16 6.96
C GLY A 137 -10.75 -1.41 8.27
N VAL A 138 -11.24 -2.05 9.33
CA VAL A 138 -11.43 -1.38 10.62
C VAL A 138 -10.37 -1.81 11.61
N ARG A 139 -9.64 -0.84 12.14
CA ARG A 139 -8.59 -1.00 13.13
C ARG A 139 -9.04 -0.45 14.49
N PRO A 140 -8.59 -1.02 15.63
CA PRO A 140 -8.74 -0.37 16.92
C PRO A 140 -8.10 1.03 16.92
N ALA A 141 -8.68 1.95 17.69
CA ALA A 141 -8.13 3.29 17.87
C ALA A 141 -6.79 3.25 18.65
N ALA A 142 -5.97 4.28 18.47
CA ALA A 142 -4.64 4.38 19.06
C ALA A 142 -4.61 4.20 20.60
N ASP A 143 -5.63 4.68 21.30
CA ASP A 143 -5.77 4.57 22.76
C ASP A 143 -6.30 3.21 23.24
N ALA A 144 -6.86 2.42 22.32
CA ALA A 144 -7.32 1.05 22.57
C ALA A 144 -6.21 0.01 22.40
N VAL A 145 -5.02 0.38 21.88
CA VAL A 145 -3.89 -0.54 21.69
C VAL A 145 -3.26 -0.87 23.05
N PRO A 146 -3.23 -2.16 23.47
CA PRO A 146 -2.56 -2.56 24.70
C PRO A 146 -1.06 -2.27 24.65
N SER A 147 -0.46 -1.93 25.79
CA SER A 147 0.97 -1.62 25.86
C SER A 147 1.86 -2.76 25.38
N ALA A 148 1.43 -4.01 25.58
CA ALA A 148 2.16 -5.21 25.16
C ALA A 148 2.10 -5.46 23.64
N LEU A 149 1.21 -4.77 22.93
CA LEU A 149 0.98 -4.92 21.49
C LEU A 149 1.26 -3.62 20.71
N ARG A 150 1.87 -2.59 21.34
CA ARG A 150 2.35 -1.40 20.62
C ARG A 150 3.37 -1.75 19.54
N GLU A 151 4.24 -2.70 19.84
CA GLU A 151 5.22 -3.27 18.90
C GLU A 151 4.55 -3.66 17.57
N ALA A 152 3.39 -4.34 17.66
CA ALA A 152 2.63 -4.75 16.48
C ALA A 152 2.14 -3.57 15.65
N ARG A 153 1.58 -2.53 16.28
CA ARG A 153 1.11 -1.31 15.60
C ARG A 153 2.26 -0.58 14.89
N GLY A 154 3.39 -0.43 15.58
CA GLY A 154 4.57 0.24 15.03
C GLY A 154 5.20 -0.53 13.88
N MET A 155 5.40 -1.84 14.02
CA MET A 155 5.97 -2.67 12.96
C MET A 155 5.05 -2.79 11.75
N ALA A 156 3.73 -2.86 11.96
CA ALA A 156 2.76 -2.86 10.87
C ALA A 156 2.85 -1.56 10.07
N THR A 157 2.99 -0.43 10.76
CA THR A 157 3.21 0.88 10.17
C THR A 157 4.50 0.94 9.37
N VAL A 158 5.63 0.50 9.94
CA VAL A 158 6.93 0.48 9.25
C VAL A 158 6.78 -0.24 7.90
N ARG A 159 6.23 -1.45 7.95
CA ARG A 159 6.11 -2.31 6.77
C ARG A 159 5.13 -1.77 5.75
N ALA A 160 4.04 -1.14 6.20
CA ALA A 160 3.06 -0.53 5.31
C ALA A 160 3.61 0.71 4.61
N VAL A 161 4.23 1.62 5.37
CA VAL A 161 4.81 2.85 4.82
C VAL A 161 5.99 2.55 3.91
N GLU A 162 6.83 1.57 4.21
CA GLU A 162 7.92 1.14 3.32
C GLU A 162 7.40 0.59 1.98
N ALA A 163 6.38 -0.28 2.03
CA ALA A 163 5.76 -0.83 0.82
C ALA A 163 5.12 0.29 -0.03
N TYR A 164 4.38 1.19 0.61
CA TYR A 164 3.77 2.34 -0.05
C TYR A 164 4.81 3.27 -0.68
N ARG A 165 5.85 3.63 0.08
CA ARG A 165 6.95 4.49 -0.40
C ARG A 165 7.65 3.85 -1.60
N SER A 166 7.88 2.54 -1.58
CA SER A 166 8.50 1.84 -2.72
C SER A 166 7.69 2.03 -4.00
N ASP A 167 6.39 1.73 -3.95
CA ASP A 167 5.50 1.89 -5.11
C ASP A 167 5.33 3.36 -5.51
N ALA A 168 5.28 4.28 -4.55
CA ALA A 168 5.20 5.71 -4.84
C ALA A 168 6.47 6.25 -5.51
N LEU A 169 7.65 5.75 -5.16
CA LEU A 169 8.89 6.12 -5.83
C LEU A 169 8.96 5.56 -7.25
N ASP A 170 8.58 4.30 -7.45
CA ASP A 170 8.45 3.71 -8.79
C ASP A 170 7.46 4.52 -9.65
N PHE A 171 6.35 4.97 -9.06
CA PHE A 171 5.38 5.84 -9.72
C PHE A 171 5.98 7.20 -10.11
N LEU A 172 6.76 7.82 -9.23
CA LEU A 172 7.42 9.11 -9.47
C LEU A 172 8.50 9.01 -10.57
N ASP A 173 9.23 7.90 -10.62
CA ASP A 173 10.21 7.62 -11.69
C ASP A 173 9.51 7.55 -13.05
N GLU A 174 8.35 6.89 -13.12
CA GLU A 174 7.53 6.84 -14.34
C GLU A 174 6.94 8.22 -14.70
N LEU A 175 6.61 9.04 -13.70
CA LEU A 175 6.08 10.39 -13.90
C LEU A 175 7.14 11.33 -14.49
N GLU A 176 8.36 11.26 -13.96
CA GLU A 176 9.53 12.02 -14.43
C GLU A 176 9.93 11.61 -15.85
N ALA A 177 10.02 10.30 -16.13
CA ALA A 177 10.34 9.80 -17.47
C ALA A 177 9.31 10.23 -18.54
N ARG A 178 8.06 10.48 -18.16
CA ARG A 178 7.03 11.03 -19.06
C ARG A 178 7.27 12.51 -19.37
N ALA A 179 7.78 13.29 -18.42
CA ALA A 179 8.09 14.70 -18.63
C ALA A 179 9.28 14.87 -19.59
N ASP A 180 10.36 14.12 -19.35
CA ASP A 180 11.57 14.16 -20.19
C ASP A 180 11.26 13.84 -21.67
N ARG A 181 10.34 12.90 -21.93
CA ARG A 181 9.88 12.58 -23.29
C ARG A 181 9.12 13.74 -23.94
N SER A 182 8.26 14.43 -23.18
CA SER A 182 7.50 15.57 -23.68
C SER A 182 8.42 16.72 -24.09
N ASP A 183 9.50 16.95 -23.34
CA ASP A 183 10.47 18.01 -23.64
C ASP A 183 11.29 17.66 -24.91
N VAL A 184 11.69 16.40 -25.07
CA VAL A 184 12.40 15.91 -26.26
C VAL A 184 11.52 15.96 -27.53
N GLU A 185 10.22 15.67 -27.41
CA GLU A 185 9.28 15.80 -28.53
C GLU A 185 9.06 17.27 -28.94
N ALA A 186 8.96 18.18 -27.97
CA ALA A 186 8.83 19.61 -28.24
C ALA A 186 10.07 20.19 -28.95
N ASP A 187 11.27 19.70 -28.64
CA ASP A 187 12.52 20.11 -29.31
C ASP A 187 12.68 19.51 -30.73
N ARG A 188 11.93 18.45 -31.08
CA ARG A 188 12.02 17.75 -32.38
C ARG A 188 11.11 18.34 -33.46
N ASP A 189 10.10 19.12 -33.11
CA ASP A 189 9.21 19.78 -34.07
C ASP A 189 9.93 20.80 -35.01
N ASP A 190 11.23 21.07 -34.78
CA ASP A 190 12.10 21.90 -35.63
C ASP A 190 12.99 21.10 -36.62
N ALA A 191 12.94 19.76 -36.66
CA ALA A 191 13.72 18.93 -37.58
C ALA A 191 12.84 17.93 -38.34
N GLU A 192 12.93 17.92 -39.68
CA GLU A 192 12.08 17.13 -40.59
C GLU A 192 11.92 15.65 -40.17
N ALA A 193 10.67 15.20 -40.19
CA ALA A 193 10.23 13.86 -39.78
C ALA A 193 10.79 12.77 -40.70
N ASP A 194 11.80 12.04 -40.22
CA ASP A 194 12.11 10.71 -40.74
C ASP A 194 11.11 9.71 -40.14
N GLU A 195 10.16 9.28 -40.97
CA GLU A 195 9.27 8.15 -40.70
C GLU A 195 10.06 6.83 -40.71
N GLU A 196 10.80 6.54 -39.64
CA GLU A 196 11.27 5.19 -39.37
C GLU A 196 10.53 4.59 -38.18
N ASN A 197 9.79 3.51 -38.49
CA ASN A 197 9.05 2.62 -37.60
C ASN A 197 9.86 2.23 -36.34
N GLY A 198 9.81 3.07 -35.32
CA GLY A 198 10.07 2.70 -33.94
C GLY A 198 8.74 2.31 -33.32
N ASP A 199 8.69 1.14 -32.69
CA ASP A 199 7.59 0.71 -31.83
C ASP A 199 7.33 1.82 -30.78
N ALA A 200 6.38 2.72 -31.07
CA ALA A 200 5.98 3.82 -30.20
C ALA A 200 5.14 3.30 -28.99
N ASP A 201 5.52 2.13 -28.46
CA ASP A 201 4.81 1.36 -27.43
C ASP A 201 5.23 1.74 -26.00
N ASP A 202 5.46 3.02 -25.71
CA ASP A 202 5.66 3.49 -24.31
C ASP A 202 4.69 4.63 -23.93
N ALA A 203 3.47 4.54 -24.46
CA ALA A 203 2.37 5.46 -24.17
C ALA A 203 1.79 5.23 -22.75
N ARG A 204 1.83 6.28 -21.92
CA ARG A 204 1.14 6.45 -20.62
C ARG A 204 1.35 5.32 -19.59
N THR A 205 2.45 5.40 -18.86
CA THR A 205 2.76 4.47 -17.77
C THR A 205 2.04 4.82 -16.48
N VAL A 206 1.84 6.12 -16.23
CA VAL A 206 1.16 6.66 -15.05
C VAL A 206 0.31 7.89 -15.37
N THR A 207 -0.70 8.16 -14.54
CA THR A 207 -1.68 9.25 -14.66
C THR A 207 -1.92 9.90 -13.31
N VAL A 208 -2.07 11.23 -13.31
CA VAL A 208 -2.35 12.06 -12.14
C VAL A 208 -3.29 13.19 -12.52
N ASP A 209 -3.98 13.75 -11.54
CA ASP A 209 -4.86 14.91 -11.70
C ASP A 209 -4.06 16.22 -11.63
N GLY A 210 -4.62 17.31 -12.14
CA GLY A 210 -4.04 18.65 -12.05
C GLY A 210 -2.89 18.94 -13.02
N GLY A 211 -2.39 20.17 -12.98
CA GLY A 211 -1.29 20.63 -13.85
C GLY A 211 0.10 20.42 -13.27
N ARG A 212 1.12 20.51 -14.12
CA ARG A 212 2.56 20.41 -13.79
C ARG A 212 2.96 19.25 -12.89
N PRO A 213 2.59 18.01 -13.24
CA PRO A 213 2.91 16.85 -12.42
C PRO A 213 4.42 16.62 -12.20
N GLU A 214 5.25 17.02 -13.15
CA GLU A 214 6.71 16.96 -13.07
C GLU A 214 7.29 17.81 -11.93
N ALA A 215 6.68 18.96 -11.64
CA ALA A 215 7.11 19.83 -10.54
C ALA A 215 6.89 19.18 -9.15
N ARG A 216 6.09 18.11 -9.09
CA ARG A 216 5.77 17.40 -7.84
C ARG A 216 6.84 16.40 -7.43
N VAL A 217 7.65 15.94 -8.38
CA VAL A 217 8.59 14.82 -8.19
C VAL A 217 9.63 15.13 -7.12
N GLY A 218 10.32 16.27 -7.22
CA GLY A 218 11.34 16.70 -6.26
C GLY A 218 10.79 16.80 -4.83
N PRO A 219 9.77 17.65 -4.58
CA PRO A 219 9.19 17.80 -3.24
C PRO A 219 8.67 16.49 -2.65
N ALA A 220 8.03 15.63 -3.46
CA ALA A 220 7.54 14.34 -2.98
C ALA A 220 8.69 13.40 -2.55
N ARG A 221 9.77 13.31 -3.35
CA ARG A 221 10.97 12.51 -3.01
C ARG A 221 11.61 13.01 -1.71
N ASP A 222 11.75 14.32 -1.56
CA ASP A 222 12.34 14.91 -0.34
C ASP A 222 11.51 14.58 0.90
N THR A 223 10.18 14.72 0.83
CA THR A 223 9.30 14.36 1.96
C THR A 223 9.28 12.86 2.22
N PHE A 224 9.32 12.00 1.20
CA PHE A 224 9.44 10.55 1.38
C PHE A 224 10.78 10.14 2.01
N GLU A 225 11.87 10.88 1.78
CA GLU A 225 13.14 10.61 2.45
C GLU A 225 13.09 11.00 3.94
N ARG A 226 12.50 12.15 4.27
CA ARG A 226 12.23 12.53 5.67
C ARG A 226 11.35 11.49 6.38
N LEU A 227 10.31 11.02 5.71
CA LEU A 227 9.42 9.98 6.25
C LEU A 227 10.17 8.67 6.48
N ARG A 228 11.03 8.27 5.54
CA ARG A 228 11.87 7.07 5.66
C ARG A 228 12.78 7.14 6.88
N ASP A 229 13.45 8.27 7.11
CA ASP A 229 14.30 8.46 8.30
C ASP A 229 13.52 8.28 9.60
N ARG A 230 12.25 8.72 9.60
CA ARG A 230 11.36 8.56 10.75
C ARG A 230 10.92 7.10 10.94
N VAL A 231 10.53 6.43 9.86
CA VAL A 231 10.16 5.00 9.85
C VAL A 231 11.34 4.13 10.29
N ALA A 232 12.55 4.41 9.82
CA ALA A 232 13.76 3.67 10.19
C ALA A 232 14.07 3.77 11.70
N ARG A 233 13.73 4.90 12.35
CA ARG A 233 13.83 5.02 13.80
C ARG A 233 12.81 4.13 14.53
N VAL A 234 11.58 4.08 14.04
CA VAL A 234 10.54 3.18 14.60
C VAL A 234 10.96 1.71 14.44
N ASP A 235 11.48 1.33 13.26
CA ASP A 235 12.02 -0.02 13.02
C ASP A 235 13.18 -0.35 13.96
N ALA A 236 14.09 0.60 14.21
CA ALA A 236 15.19 0.42 15.16
C ALA A 236 14.73 0.24 16.62
N LEU A 237 13.55 0.75 16.97
CA LEU A 237 12.89 0.53 18.26
C LEU A 237 12.04 -0.75 18.26
N GLY A 238 12.08 -1.54 17.19
CA GLY A 238 11.22 -2.71 17.01
C GLY A 238 9.74 -2.36 16.94
N GLY A 239 9.37 -1.11 16.66
CA GLY A 239 7.97 -0.67 16.64
C GLY A 239 7.37 -0.31 17.99
N ASP A 240 8.10 -0.37 19.11
CA ASP A 240 7.58 0.07 20.42
C ASP A 240 7.60 1.61 20.54
N VAL A 241 6.63 2.22 19.88
CA VAL A 241 6.33 3.66 19.95
C VAL A 241 4.86 3.86 20.32
N PRO A 242 4.46 5.07 20.79
CA PRO A 242 3.05 5.37 20.98
C PRO A 242 2.25 5.11 19.69
N PRO A 243 1.08 4.45 19.74
CA PRO A 243 0.28 4.15 18.56
C PRO A 243 -0.07 5.38 17.72
N ALA A 244 -0.35 6.52 18.37
CA ALA A 244 -0.58 7.79 17.67
C ALA A 244 0.64 8.27 16.85
N THR A 245 1.85 7.99 17.32
CA THR A 245 3.09 8.26 16.57
C THR A 245 3.18 7.38 15.32
N ALA A 246 2.79 6.11 15.43
CA ALA A 246 2.75 5.20 14.27
C ALA A 246 1.70 5.66 13.26
N ASP A 247 0.51 6.04 13.73
CA ASP A 247 -0.60 6.50 12.88
C ASP A 247 -0.25 7.77 12.12
N ALA A 248 0.46 8.71 12.75
CA ALA A 248 0.95 9.91 12.08
C ALA A 248 1.87 9.59 10.88
N LEU A 249 2.63 8.49 10.90
CA LEU A 249 3.48 8.09 9.77
C LEU A 249 2.67 7.53 8.60
N VAL A 250 1.59 6.81 8.90
CA VAL A 250 0.64 6.33 7.89
C VAL A 250 -0.04 7.53 7.23
N GLU A 251 -0.54 8.47 8.03
CA GLU A 251 -1.18 9.69 7.53
C GLU A 251 -0.21 10.55 6.72
N ALA A 252 1.06 10.65 7.15
CA ALA A 252 2.09 11.32 6.37
C ALA A 252 2.29 10.67 5.00
N ALA A 253 2.40 9.33 4.94
CA ALA A 253 2.58 8.59 3.70
C ALA A 253 1.43 8.83 2.72
N ASP A 254 0.19 8.72 3.20
CA ASP A 254 -1.00 8.93 2.35
C ASP A 254 -1.13 10.39 1.92
N ALA A 255 -0.76 11.35 2.77
CA ALA A 255 -0.76 12.77 2.42
C ALA A 255 0.28 13.11 1.33
N VAL A 256 1.49 12.52 1.36
CA VAL A 256 2.44 12.63 0.23
C VAL A 256 1.83 12.03 -1.03
N GLY A 257 1.16 10.88 -0.91
CA GLY A 257 0.39 10.27 -1.98
C GLY A 257 -0.65 11.18 -2.61
N ALA A 258 -1.45 11.84 -1.78
CA ALA A 258 -2.46 12.80 -2.19
C ALA A 258 -1.84 13.98 -2.93
N TYR A 259 -0.71 14.52 -2.45
CA TYR A 259 0.06 15.55 -3.16
C TYR A 259 0.52 15.06 -4.54
N VAL A 260 1.07 13.84 -4.64
CA VAL A 260 1.48 13.27 -5.94
C VAL A 260 0.29 13.17 -6.90
N ARG A 261 -0.82 12.60 -6.44
CA ARG A 261 -2.06 12.42 -7.21
C ARG A 261 -2.64 13.74 -7.72
N THR A 262 -2.69 14.77 -6.88
CA THR A 262 -3.54 15.95 -7.11
C THR A 262 -2.78 17.25 -7.34
N GLY A 263 -1.54 17.34 -6.85
CA GLY A 263 -0.77 18.58 -6.77
C GLY A 263 -1.23 19.53 -5.66
N ASP A 264 -2.02 19.06 -4.70
CA ASP A 264 -2.49 19.86 -3.58
C ASP A 264 -1.35 20.11 -2.56
N GLU A 265 -0.82 21.33 -2.57
CA GLU A 265 0.23 21.78 -1.63
C GLU A 265 -0.20 21.67 -0.16
N SER A 266 -1.50 21.72 0.14
CA SER A 266 -1.97 21.54 1.52
C SER A 266 -1.76 20.11 2.01
N ALA A 267 -1.86 19.11 1.11
CA ALA A 267 -1.54 17.72 1.44
C ALA A 267 -0.04 17.55 1.72
N LEU A 268 0.84 18.23 0.98
CA LEU A 268 2.28 18.23 1.26
C LEU A 268 2.58 18.91 2.60
N ALA A 269 1.91 20.02 2.93
CA ALA A 269 2.04 20.67 4.23
C ALA A 269 1.62 19.74 5.37
N THR A 270 0.47 19.06 5.23
CA THR A 270 0.01 18.04 6.20
C THR A 270 1.03 16.92 6.36
N ALA A 271 1.60 16.39 5.27
CA ALA A 271 2.60 15.34 5.36
C ALA A 271 3.81 15.76 6.20
N ASN A 272 4.30 16.99 6.00
CA ASN A 272 5.42 17.53 6.77
C ASN A 272 5.06 17.72 8.25
N GLU A 273 3.89 18.26 8.56
CA GLU A 273 3.38 18.41 9.93
C GLU A 273 3.32 17.05 10.65
N ARG A 274 2.76 16.01 10.01
CA ARG A 274 2.66 14.67 10.61
C ARG A 274 4.03 14.02 10.86
N ILE A 275 5.01 14.24 9.98
CA ILE A 275 6.40 13.77 10.18
C ILE A 275 7.04 14.46 11.38
N ASP A 276 6.78 15.75 11.56
CA ASP A 276 7.32 16.56 12.65
C ASP A 276 6.65 16.20 13.98
N ASP A 277 5.33 16.03 14.01
CA ASP A 277 4.56 15.56 15.17
C ASP A 277 5.00 14.18 15.64
N ALA A 278 5.20 13.25 14.70
CA ALA A 278 5.73 11.94 15.02
C ALA A 278 7.10 12.05 15.70
N SER A 279 7.92 13.04 15.35
CA SER A 279 9.22 13.29 15.99
C SER A 279 9.11 13.91 17.39
N ALA A 280 8.06 14.68 17.67
CA ALA A 280 7.83 15.26 18.99
C ALA A 280 7.42 14.21 20.03
N GLY A 281 6.68 13.18 19.61
CA GLY A 281 6.27 12.06 20.47
C GLY A 281 7.42 11.21 21.03
N ASP A 282 8.61 11.25 20.43
CA ASP A 282 9.82 10.60 20.97
C ASP A 282 10.40 11.33 22.20
N SER A 283 10.01 12.59 22.41
CA SER A 283 10.69 13.47 23.38
C SER A 283 10.09 13.42 24.79
N ASP A 284 9.07 12.60 25.06
CA ASP A 284 8.47 12.50 26.40
C ASP A 284 8.48 11.07 26.98
N PRO A 285 9.58 10.66 27.62
CA PRO A 285 9.57 9.62 28.63
C PRO A 285 9.42 10.27 30.03
N GLY A 286 8.31 10.98 30.26
CA GLY A 286 7.86 11.35 31.59
C GLY A 286 8.16 12.79 32.03
N SER A 287 7.09 13.49 32.36
CA SER A 287 7.07 14.53 33.40
C SER A 287 5.65 14.82 33.87
N PRO A 288 5.45 15.11 35.16
CA PRO A 288 5.78 14.34 36.37
C PRO A 288 4.57 13.57 36.93
#